data_AF-A0A071LZA2-F1
#
_entry.id   AF-A0A071LZA2-F1
#
_cell.length_a   1.000
_cell.length_b   1.000
_cell.length_c   1.000
_cell.angle_alpha   90.00
_cell.angle_beta   90.00
_cell.angle_gamma   90.00
#
_symmetry.space_group_name_H-M   'P 1'
#
loop_
_entity.id
_entity.type
_entity.pdbx_description
1 polymer ?
#
loop_
_entity_poly.entity_id
_entity_poly.type
_entity_poly.pdbx_seq_one_letter_code
_entity_poly.pdbx_strand_id
1 'polypeptide(L)'
;MSLDEFNSLMSDGWKAGEGTMEGKWFAESYKDAVTWGNRMGHGGETFKVVQVEVPDNVANNMHIDPHLDGIGPARYADLEDLNNHGKITWSKEVKARGSCSFK
;
A
#
# COMPACT_ATOMS: atom_id res chain seq x y z
N MET A 1 2.51 1.74 -5.37
CA MET A 1 3.11 0.62 -6.12
C MET A 1 3.21 0.96 -7.60
N SER A 2 4.15 0.34 -8.32
CA SER A 2 4.17 0.39 -9.79
C SER A 2 3.05 -0.47 -10.41
N LEU A 3 2.72 -0.24 -11.68
CA LEU A 3 1.73 -1.02 -12.44
C LEU A 3 2.12 -2.51 -12.55
N ASP A 4 3.41 -2.81 -12.72
CA ASP A 4 3.90 -4.19 -12.84
C ASP A 4 3.77 -4.97 -11.52
N GLU A 5 4.08 -4.31 -10.39
CA GLU A 5 3.82 -4.87 -9.06
C GLU A 5 2.34 -5.13 -8.84
N PHE A 6 1.46 -4.21 -9.29
CA PHE A 6 0.02 -4.40 -9.19
C PHE A 6 -0.45 -5.61 -10.01
N ASN A 7 0.02 -5.75 -11.25
CA ASN A 7 -0.36 -6.89 -12.10
C ASN A 7 0.14 -8.21 -11.53
N SER A 8 1.38 -8.24 -11.03
CA SER A 8 1.92 -9.42 -10.35
C SER A 8 1.11 -9.77 -9.11
N LEU A 9 0.66 -8.76 -8.36
CA LEU A 9 -0.18 -8.95 -7.18
C LEU A 9 -1.58 -9.48 -7.51
N MET A 10 -2.16 -9.05 -8.63
CA MET A 10 -3.45 -9.57 -9.10
C MET A 10 -3.36 -11.00 -9.63
N SER A 11 -2.19 -11.39 -10.17
CA SER A 11 -1.95 -12.72 -10.75
C SER A 11 -1.52 -13.74 -9.70
N ASP A 12 -0.57 -13.37 -8.85
CA ASP A 12 0.10 -14.28 -7.91
C ASP A 12 -0.22 -14.01 -6.43
N GLY A 13 -0.96 -12.94 -6.13
CA GLY A 13 -1.22 -12.49 -4.76
C GLY A 13 -0.12 -11.62 -4.18
N TRP A 14 -0.25 -11.29 -2.90
CA TRP A 14 0.71 -10.45 -2.18
C TRP A 14 2.04 -11.19 -2.01
N LYS A 15 3.14 -10.61 -2.53
CA LYS A 15 4.52 -11.12 -2.36
C LYS A 15 5.41 -10.09 -1.65
N ALA A 16 6.29 -10.57 -0.76
CA ALA A 16 7.47 -9.85 -0.30
C ALA A 16 8.60 -10.07 -1.31
N GLY A 17 9.44 -9.06 -1.50
CA GLY A 17 10.70 -9.26 -2.21
C GLY A 17 11.61 -10.15 -1.37
N GLU A 18 12.43 -10.98 -2.01
CA GLU A 18 13.42 -11.83 -1.31
C GLU A 18 14.28 -10.96 -0.36
N GLY A 19 14.19 -11.24 0.95
CA GLY A 19 14.94 -10.53 1.99
C GLY A 19 14.27 -9.29 2.60
N THR A 20 12.98 -9.05 2.33
CA THR A 20 12.21 -7.96 2.96
C THR A 20 11.13 -8.52 3.88
N MET A 21 10.76 -7.75 4.92
CA MET A 21 9.74 -8.10 5.91
C MET A 21 8.50 -8.71 5.22
N GLU A 22 8.02 -9.83 5.75
CA GLU A 22 6.97 -10.69 5.18
C GLU A 22 5.56 -10.08 5.23
N GLY A 23 5.46 -8.75 5.23
CA GLY A 23 4.24 -7.99 5.33
C GLY A 23 4.37 -6.61 4.71
N LYS A 24 3.23 -5.96 4.49
CA LYS A 24 3.14 -4.64 3.88
C LYS A 24 2.45 -3.68 4.80
N TRP A 25 2.89 -2.43 4.72
CA TRP A 25 2.28 -1.32 5.44
C TRP A 25 1.16 -0.70 4.62
N PHE A 26 0.03 -0.47 5.27
CA PHE A 26 -1.16 0.17 4.72
C PHE A 26 -1.49 1.40 5.55
N ALA A 27 -1.90 2.48 4.87
CA ALA A 27 -2.42 3.64 5.56
C ALA A 27 -3.92 3.44 5.84
N GLU A 28 -4.42 3.90 6.99
CA GLU A 28 -5.84 3.80 7.33
C GLU A 28 -6.73 4.75 6.49
N SER A 29 -6.12 5.68 5.77
CA SER A 29 -6.83 6.67 4.95
C SER A 29 -6.20 6.85 3.58
N TYR A 30 -7.04 7.08 2.57
CA TYR A 30 -6.61 7.37 1.20
C TYR A 30 -5.65 8.57 1.14
N LYS A 31 -5.90 9.62 1.92
CA LYS A 31 -5.07 10.82 1.96
C LYS A 31 -3.64 10.51 2.44
N ASP A 32 -3.53 9.61 3.40
CA ASP A 32 -2.25 9.20 3.99
C ASP A 32 -1.52 8.25 3.03
N ALA A 33 -2.24 7.33 2.38
CA ALA A 33 -1.70 6.48 1.32
C ALA A 33 -1.16 7.29 0.14
N VAL A 34 -1.85 8.37 -0.25
CA VAL A 34 -1.37 9.31 -1.28
C VAL A 34 -0.14 10.06 -0.79
N THR A 35 -0.11 10.48 0.47
CA THR A 35 1.05 11.18 1.04
C THR A 35 2.28 10.25 1.10
N TRP A 36 2.09 8.99 1.47
CA TRP A 36 3.11 7.94 1.38
C TRP A 36 3.58 7.72 -0.05
N GLY A 37 2.67 7.52 -1.01
CA GLY A 37 3.02 7.35 -2.41
C GLY A 37 3.78 8.54 -3.00
N ASN A 38 3.51 9.76 -2.52
CA ASN A 38 4.29 10.95 -2.88
C ASN A 38 5.66 11.00 -2.21
N ARG A 39 5.77 10.61 -0.93
CA ARG A 39 7.01 10.72 -0.15
C ARG A 39 7.99 9.57 -0.41
N MET A 40 7.47 8.36 -0.43
CA MET A 40 8.19 7.12 -0.76
C MET A 40 8.29 6.91 -2.27
N GLY A 41 7.71 7.81 -3.07
CA GLY A 41 7.60 7.75 -4.53
C GLY A 41 8.84 7.11 -5.14
N HIS A 42 8.69 5.83 -5.51
CA HIS A 42 9.73 5.01 -6.11
C HIS A 42 9.99 5.50 -7.55
N GLY A 43 10.51 6.72 -7.69
CA GLY A 43 11.02 7.32 -8.93
C GLY A 43 10.02 7.57 -10.06
N GLY A 44 8.74 7.25 -9.91
CA GLY A 44 7.73 7.35 -10.97
C GLY A 44 6.82 8.58 -10.86
N GLU A 45 6.32 9.06 -12.00
CA GLU A 45 5.31 10.13 -12.08
C GLU A 45 3.90 9.66 -11.64
N THR A 46 3.67 8.35 -11.63
CA THR A 46 2.39 7.72 -11.30
C THR A 46 2.59 6.56 -10.34
N PHE A 47 1.66 6.40 -9.39
CA PHE A 47 1.57 5.25 -8.51
C PHE A 47 0.13 4.77 -8.39
N LYS A 48 -0.05 3.47 -8.15
CA LYS A 48 -1.38 2.91 -7.88
C LYS A 48 -1.64 2.84 -6.37
N VAL A 49 -2.80 3.34 -5.97
CA VAL A 49 -3.39 3.15 -4.64
C VAL A 49 -4.46 2.09 -4.75
N VAL A 50 -4.43 1.10 -3.87
CA VAL A 50 -5.44 0.05 -3.79
C VAL A 50 -6.08 0.11 -2.42
N GLN A 51 -7.41 -0.07 -2.38
CA GLN A 51 -8.08 -0.35 -1.12
C GLN A 51 -8.20 -1.85 -0.95
N VAL A 52 -7.75 -2.32 0.20
CA VAL A 52 -7.87 -3.70 0.65
C VAL A 52 -8.78 -3.69 1.87
N GLU A 53 -9.84 -4.48 1.82
CA GLU A 53 -10.63 -4.81 2.98
C GLU A 53 -10.11 -6.12 3.57
N VAL A 54 -9.86 -6.09 4.87
CA VAL A 54 -9.53 -7.26 5.69
C VAL A 54 -10.59 -7.37 6.77
N PRO A 55 -10.98 -8.58 7.17
CA PRO A 55 -11.97 -8.78 8.22
C PRO A 55 -11.41 -8.30 9.57
N ASP A 56 -12.29 -7.78 10.44
CA ASP A 56 -11.91 -7.10 11.68
C ASP A 56 -11.06 -7.98 12.63
N ASN A 57 -11.26 -9.30 12.60
CA ASN A 57 -10.48 -10.25 13.40
C ASN A 57 -8.99 -10.23 13.03
N VAL A 58 -8.69 -10.09 11.74
CA VAL A 58 -7.32 -9.98 11.24
C VAL A 58 -6.80 -8.57 11.48
N ALA A 59 -7.62 -7.55 11.15
CA ALA A 59 -7.24 -6.15 11.33
C ALA A 59 -6.88 -5.80 12.79
N ASN A 60 -7.51 -6.45 13.77
CA ASN A 60 -7.21 -6.27 15.20
C ASN A 60 -5.93 -6.98 15.65
N ASN A 61 -5.53 -8.07 14.95
CA ASN A 61 -4.26 -8.74 15.20
C ASN A 61 -3.07 -8.08 14.48
N MET A 62 -3.34 -7.27 13.45
CA MET A 62 -2.33 -6.51 12.73
C MET A 62 -1.64 -5.48 13.63
N HIS A 63 -0.36 -5.22 13.35
CA HIS A 63 0.40 -4.23 14.10
C HIS A 63 -0.01 -2.82 13.65
N ILE A 64 -0.49 -2.00 14.58
CA ILE A 64 -0.91 -0.62 14.32
C ILE A 64 0.17 0.32 14.84
N ASP A 65 0.68 1.15 13.94
CA ASP A 65 1.55 2.27 14.30
C ASP A 65 0.79 3.59 14.08
N PRO A 66 0.44 4.33 15.14
CA PRO A 66 -0.34 5.56 15.02
C PRO A 66 0.43 6.72 14.38
N HIS A 67 1.75 6.60 14.17
CA HIS A 67 2.56 7.72 13.67
C HIS A 67 3.70 7.30 12.73
N LEU A 68 3.46 6.31 11.88
CA LEU A 68 4.49 5.83 10.96
C LEU A 68 4.85 6.95 9.95
N ASP A 69 6.15 7.26 9.86
CA ASP A 69 6.76 8.30 9.01
C ASP A 69 6.23 9.74 9.20
N GLY A 70 5.51 10.01 10.29
CA GLY A 70 4.92 11.32 10.59
C GLY A 70 3.80 11.72 9.63
N ILE A 71 3.15 10.74 8.98
CA ILE A 71 2.10 10.99 7.97
C ILE A 71 0.72 10.66 8.53
N GLY A 72 0.60 9.60 9.31
CA GLY A 72 -0.66 9.19 9.90
C GLY A 72 -0.61 7.78 10.47
N PRO A 73 -1.76 7.27 10.95
CA PRO A 73 -1.85 5.91 11.42
C PRO A 73 -1.71 4.92 10.26
N ALA A 74 -0.88 3.92 10.48
CA ALA A 74 -0.61 2.85 9.55
C ALA A 74 -0.79 1.49 10.21
N ARG A 75 -1.19 0.51 9.41
CA ARG A 75 -1.29 -0.89 9.83
C ARG A 75 -0.33 -1.73 9.00
N TYR A 76 0.46 -2.53 9.69
CA TYR A 76 1.25 -3.58 9.07
C TYR A 76 0.42 -4.86 9.00
N ALA A 77 0.29 -5.38 7.78
CA ALA A 77 -0.41 -6.61 7.50
C ALA A 77 0.57 -7.63 6.91
N ASP A 78 0.61 -8.82 7.50
CA ASP A 78 1.39 -9.93 6.99
C ASP A 78 0.83 -10.47 5.67
N LEU A 79 1.70 -11.00 4.81
CA LEU A 79 1.31 -11.49 3.49
C LEU A 79 0.38 -12.69 3.56
N GLU A 80 0.54 -13.55 4.57
CA GLU A 80 -0.34 -14.69 4.78
C GLU A 80 -1.78 -14.22 5.03
N ASP A 81 -1.96 -13.24 5.90
CA ASP A 81 -3.25 -12.62 6.18
C ASP A 81 -3.83 -11.90 4.96
N LEU A 82 -3.00 -11.18 4.21
CA LEU A 82 -3.44 -10.49 2.99
C LEU A 82 -3.86 -11.45 1.88
N ASN A 83 -3.17 -12.59 1.73
CA ASN A 83 -3.52 -13.59 0.72
C ASN A 83 -4.74 -14.43 1.13
N ASN A 84 -4.91 -14.71 2.42
CA ASN A 84 -6.03 -15.50 2.92
C ASN A 84 -7.31 -14.66 3.14
N HIS A 85 -7.15 -13.40 3.53
CA HIS A 85 -8.26 -12.55 4.00
C HIS A 85 -8.32 -11.17 3.34
N GLY A 86 -7.26 -10.71 2.69
CA GLY A 86 -7.20 -9.41 2.03
C GLY A 86 -7.96 -9.39 0.70
N LYS A 87 -9.04 -8.62 0.63
CA LYS A 87 -9.84 -8.45 -0.58
C LYS A 87 -9.71 -7.04 -1.13
N ILE A 88 -9.24 -6.91 -2.36
CA ILE A 88 -9.14 -5.61 -3.04
C ILE A 88 -10.55 -5.17 -3.45
N THR A 89 -11.00 -4.03 -2.94
CA THR A 89 -12.32 -3.47 -3.28
C THR A 89 -12.25 -2.53 -4.46
N TRP A 90 -11.21 -1.70 -4.52
CA TRP A 90 -10.95 -0.84 -5.66
C TRP A 90 -9.47 -0.51 -5.80
N SER A 91 -9.08 -0.07 -7.00
CA SER A 91 -7.76 0.47 -7.26
C SER A 91 -7.89 1.77 -8.03
N LYS A 92 -7.01 2.74 -7.72
CA LYS A 92 -6.97 4.05 -8.36
C LYS A 92 -5.53 4.42 -8.67
N GLU A 93 -5.30 4.84 -9.89
CA GLU A 93 -4.04 5.45 -10.28
C GLU A 93 -4.00 6.91 -9.79
N VAL A 94 -2.89 7.28 -9.15
CA VAL A 94 -2.65 8.61 -8.63
C VAL A 94 -1.35 9.12 -9.24
N LYS A 95 -1.40 10.30 -9.85
CA LYS A 95 -0.20 10.99 -10.30
C LYS A 95 0.52 11.57 -9.07
N ALA A 96 1.78 11.20 -8.89
CA ALA A 96 2.61 11.82 -7.88
C ALA A 96 2.74 13.31 -8.21
N ARG A 97 2.62 14.18 -7.20
CA ARG A 97 2.73 15.64 -7.37
C ARG A 97 4.14 16.13 -7.73
N GLY A 98 5.05 15.22 -8.12
CA GLY A 98 6.46 15.48 -8.38
C GLY A 98 6.83 15.88 -9.80
N SER A 99 5.98 15.74 -10.81
CA SER A 99 6.29 16.18 -12.18
C SER A 99 5.32 17.24 -12.71
N CYS A 100 5.17 18.33 -11.97
CA CYS A 100 4.79 19.60 -12.61
C CYS A 100 6.08 20.26 -13.12
N SER A 101 6.70 19.68 -14.15
CA SER A 101 7.65 20.43 -14.96
C SER A 101 6.83 21.45 -15.77
N PHE A 102 6.74 22.66 -15.23
CA PHE A 102 6.23 23.80 -15.99
C PHE A 102 7.16 24.00 -17.18
N LYS A 103 6.60 23.66 -18.35
CA LYS A 103 6.82 24.16 -19.71
C LYS A 103 8.06 25.00 -19.99
#